data_AF-A0A9D5ICA4-F1
#
_entry.id   AF-A0A9D5ICA4-F1
#
_cell.length_a   1.000
_cell.length_b   1.000
_cell.length_c   1.000
_cell.angle_alpha   90.00
_cell.angle_beta   90.00
_cell.angle_gamma   90.00
#
_symmetry.space_group_name_H-M   'P 1'
#
loop_
_entity.id
_entity.type
_entity.pdbx_description
1 polymer ?
#
loop_
_entity_poly.entity_id
_entity_poly.type
_entity_poly.pdbx_seq_one_letter_code
_entity_poly.pdbx_strand_id
1 'polypeptide(L)'
;MKPRSALECDVHLVPLSPGEPCAYCLRFLESAPDPDQIPPAVRLDELERWLTATPAVPLELLYRRIEQLVGRPISLHELEDPDLLMRRAQRPRRLGGLYDDFWQ
;
A
#
# COMPACT_ATOMS: atom_id res chain seq x y z
N MET A 1 29.11 -12.07 -19.37
CA MET A 1 28.08 -11.15 -18.84
C MET A 1 27.31 -11.91 -17.77
N LYS A 2 27.45 -11.55 -16.48
CA LYS A 2 26.59 -12.12 -15.44
C LYS A 2 25.16 -11.61 -15.71
N PRO A 3 24.12 -12.46 -15.71
CA PRO A 3 22.76 -11.95 -15.75
C PRO A 3 22.59 -11.00 -14.55
N ARG A 4 22.17 -9.75 -14.82
CA ARG A 4 21.68 -8.87 -13.76
C ARG A 4 20.59 -9.66 -13.05
N SER A 5 20.75 -9.93 -11.76
CA SER A 5 19.72 -10.60 -10.95
C SER A 5 18.40 -9.89 -11.21
N ALA A 6 17.43 -10.60 -11.77
CA ALA A 6 16.10 -10.05 -11.97
C ALA A 6 15.59 -9.58 -10.60
N LEU A 7 15.02 -8.37 -10.55
CA LEU A 7 14.30 -7.93 -9.36
C LEU A 7 13.07 -8.83 -9.22
N GLU A 8 12.62 -9.10 -8.00
CA GLU A 8 11.44 -9.92 -7.75
C GLU A 8 10.43 -9.11 -6.92
N CYS A 9 9.15 -9.30 -7.19
CA CYS A 9 8.09 -8.73 -6.36
C CYS A 9 7.91 -9.56 -5.08
N ASP A 10 8.12 -8.95 -3.92
CA ASP A 10 7.99 -9.64 -2.61
C ASP A 10 6.58 -10.19 -2.32
N VAL A 11 5.55 -9.65 -2.98
CA VAL A 11 4.14 -10.03 -2.74
C VAL A 11 3.71 -11.22 -3.62
N HIS A 12 4.07 -11.19 -4.90
CA HIS A 12 3.61 -12.19 -5.88
C HIS A 12 4.71 -13.17 -6.30
N LEU A 13 5.96 -12.94 -5.87
CA LEU A 13 7.14 -13.75 -6.19
C LEU A 13 7.32 -13.93 -7.71
N VAL A 14 7.10 -12.85 -8.45
CA VAL A 14 7.26 -12.79 -9.90
C VAL A 14 8.44 -11.90 -10.28
N PRO A 15 9.18 -12.23 -11.35
CA PRO A 15 10.24 -11.38 -11.86
C PRO A 15 9.71 -10.00 -12.29
N LEU A 16 10.50 -8.97 -12.02
CA LEU A 16 10.28 -7.59 -12.43
C LEU A 16 11.41 -7.13 -13.35
N SER A 17 11.04 -6.42 -14.41
CA SER A 17 12.00 -5.64 -15.17
C SER A 17 12.39 -4.40 -14.34
N PRO A 18 13.66 -3.96 -14.39
CA PRO A 18 14.07 -2.73 -13.74
C PRO A 18 13.22 -1.54 -14.20
N GLY A 19 12.57 -0.86 -13.26
CA GLY A 19 11.71 0.30 -13.54
C GLY A 19 10.27 -0.04 -13.96
N GLU A 20 9.91 -1.32 -14.04
CA GLU A 20 8.53 -1.73 -14.34
C GLU A 20 7.79 -2.17 -13.06
N PRO A 21 6.52 -1.76 -12.89
CA PRO A 21 5.70 -2.21 -11.78
C PRO A 21 5.21 -3.66 -11.97
N CYS A 22 4.89 -4.32 -10.87
CA CYS A 22 4.23 -5.62 -10.85
C CYS A 22 2.79 -5.48 -11.36
N ALA A 23 2.49 -6.16 -12.47
CA ALA A 23 1.16 -6.16 -13.07
C ALA A 23 0.06 -6.72 -12.12
N TYR A 24 0.41 -7.67 -11.25
CA TYR A 24 -0.54 -8.23 -10.28
C TYR A 24 -0.86 -7.24 -9.16
N CYS A 25 0.15 -6.55 -8.62
CA CYS A 25 -0.07 -5.49 -7.65
C CYS A 25 -0.90 -4.36 -8.24
N LEU A 26 -0.66 -3.96 -9.49
CA LEU A 26 -1.45 -2.94 -10.16
C LEU A 26 -2.92 -3.34 -10.30
N ARG A 27 -3.20 -4.55 -10.80
CA ARG A 27 -4.58 -5.06 -10.92
C ARG A 27 -5.29 -5.16 -9.56
N PHE A 28 -4.55 -5.57 -8.53
CA PHE A 28 -5.08 -5.57 -7.17
C PHE A 28 -5.48 -4.16 -6.75
N LEU A 29 -4.61 -3.16 -6.94
CA LEU A 29 -4.90 -1.77 -6.57
C LEU A 29 -6.07 -1.15 -7.34
N GLU A 30 -6.24 -1.51 -8.62
CA GLU A 30 -7.38 -1.07 -9.45
C GLU A 30 -8.72 -1.59 -8.95
N SER A 31 -8.73 -2.76 -8.31
CA SER A 31 -9.93 -3.45 -7.83
C SER A 31 -9.93 -3.66 -6.31
N ALA A 32 -9.11 -2.90 -5.60
CA ALA A 32 -8.87 -3.12 -4.19
C ALA A 32 -10.17 -2.87 -3.40
N PRO A 33 -10.54 -3.77 -2.47
CA PRO A 33 -11.76 -3.61 -1.70
C PRO A 33 -11.67 -2.37 -0.81
N ASP A 34 -12.81 -1.75 -0.56
CA ASP A 34 -12.96 -0.68 0.41
C ASP A 34 -12.49 -1.18 1.79
N PRO A 35 -11.50 -0.53 2.44
CA PRO A 35 -11.00 -0.97 3.74
C PRO A 35 -12.05 -0.97 4.86
N ASP A 36 -13.18 -0.26 4.70
CA ASP A 36 -14.31 -0.30 5.64
C ASP A 36 -15.24 -1.50 5.45
N GLN A 37 -15.14 -2.18 4.31
CA GLN A 37 -15.98 -3.34 3.96
C GLN A 37 -15.27 -4.68 4.21
N ILE A 38 -14.01 -4.65 4.64
CA ILE A 38 -13.22 -5.84 4.94
C ILE A 38 -12.95 -5.98 6.44
N PRO A 39 -12.69 -7.21 6.95
CA PRO A 39 -12.36 -7.41 8.35
C PRO A 39 -11.10 -6.62 8.77
N PRO A 40 -11.05 -6.07 10.00
CA PRO A 40 -9.90 -5.32 10.48
C PRO A 40 -8.57 -6.08 10.39
N ALA A 41 -8.59 -7.40 10.62
CA ALA A 41 -7.41 -8.24 10.48
C ALA A 41 -6.89 -8.26 9.03
N VAL A 42 -7.77 -8.45 8.04
CA VAL A 42 -7.39 -8.46 6.61
C VAL A 42 -6.81 -7.11 6.19
N ARG A 43 -7.41 -6.01 6.66
CA ARG A 43 -6.89 -4.66 6.41
C ARG A 43 -5.49 -4.45 7.00
N LEU A 44 -5.25 -4.92 8.23
CA LEU A 44 -3.96 -4.80 8.88
C LEU A 44 -2.89 -5.68 8.21
N ASP A 45 -3.25 -6.91 7.83
CA ASP A 45 -2.35 -7.80 7.07
C ASP A 45 -1.97 -7.18 5.73
N GLU A 46 -2.91 -6.52 5.05
CA GLU A 46 -2.63 -5.81 3.80
C GLU A 46 -1.68 -4.62 4.03
N LEU A 47 -1.95 -3.81 5.07
CA LEU A 47 -1.10 -2.68 5.43
C LEU A 47 0.33 -3.13 5.76
N GLU A 48 0.47 -4.18 6.55
CA GLU A 48 1.77 -4.75 6.91
C GLU A 48 2.55 -5.14 5.66
N ARG A 49 1.92 -5.90 4.73
CA ARG A 49 2.56 -6.30 3.47
C ARG A 49 3.07 -5.11 2.67
N TRP A 50 2.28 -4.04 2.57
CA TRP A 50 2.69 -2.83 1.84
C TRP A 50 3.82 -2.06 2.51
N LEU A 51 3.91 -2.09 3.84
CA LEU A 51 4.96 -1.42 4.59
C LEU A 51 6.28 -2.21 4.62
N THR A 52 6.22 -3.54 4.51
CA THR A 52 7.41 -4.40 4.56
C THR A 52 7.97 -4.77 3.18
N ALA A 53 7.14 -4.74 2.13
CA ALA A 53 7.55 -5.12 0.79
C ALA A 53 8.35 -4.00 0.10
N THR A 54 9.29 -4.41 -0.74
CA THR A 54 9.94 -3.52 -1.71
C THR A 54 8.86 -2.94 -2.64
N PRO A 55 8.78 -1.61 -2.83
CA PRO A 55 7.78 -1.01 -3.70
C PRO A 55 7.83 -1.59 -5.11
N ALA A 56 6.78 -2.34 -5.46
CA ALA A 56 6.62 -2.97 -6.77
C ALA A 56 5.54 -2.27 -7.62
N VAL A 57 5.13 -1.07 -7.23
CA VAL A 57 4.11 -0.24 -7.91
C VAL A 57 4.55 1.23 -7.85
N PRO A 58 3.99 2.12 -8.68
CA PRO A 58 4.20 3.56 -8.52
C PRO A 58 3.89 4.01 -7.08
N LEU A 59 4.77 4.84 -6.51
CA LEU A 59 4.69 5.26 -5.11
C LEU A 59 3.38 5.96 -4.79
N GLU A 60 2.83 6.71 -5.74
CA GLU A 60 1.58 7.44 -5.61
C GLU A 60 0.39 6.49 -5.37
N LEU A 61 0.38 5.34 -6.04
CA LEU A 61 -0.66 4.32 -5.86
C LEU A 61 -0.49 3.59 -4.52
N LEU A 62 0.76 3.27 -4.15
CA LEU A 62 1.09 2.69 -2.85
C LEU A 62 0.62 3.60 -1.71
N TYR A 63 0.96 4.88 -1.77
CA TYR A 63 0.64 5.85 -0.72
C TYR A 63 -0.86 6.04 -0.58
N ARG A 64 -1.59 6.22 -1.68
CA ARG A 64 -3.05 6.28 -1.64
C ARG A 64 -3.66 5.05 -0.98
N ARG A 65 -3.14 3.86 -1.27
CA ARG A 65 -3.65 2.64 -0.65
C ARG A 65 -3.34 2.59 0.84
N ILE A 66 -2.12 2.94 1.26
CA ILE A 66 -1.75 3.00 2.69
C ILE A 66 -2.65 4.01 3.42
N GLU A 67 -2.90 5.20 2.86
CA GLU A 67 -3.81 6.19 3.45
C GLU A 67 -5.23 5.67 3.60
N GLN A 68 -5.76 4.96 2.59
CA GLN A 68 -7.06 4.29 2.67
C GLN A 68 -7.07 3.26 3.80
N LEU A 69 -6.05 2.38 3.87
CA LEU A 69 -5.94 1.34 4.90
C LEU A 69 -5.81 1.93 6.32
N VAL A 70 -5.10 3.04 6.47
CA VAL A 70 -4.94 3.75 7.75
C VAL A 70 -6.20 4.57 8.09
N GLY A 71 -6.95 5.04 7.08
CA GLY A 71 -8.14 5.86 7.24
C GLY A 71 -7.88 7.35 7.43
N ARG A 72 -6.71 7.83 7.02
CA ARG A 72 -6.35 9.25 7.04
C ARG A 72 -5.15 9.51 6.12
N PRO A 73 -4.90 10.77 5.78
CA PRO A 73 -3.64 11.17 5.16
C PRO A 73 -2.44 10.81 6.04
N ILE A 74 -1.33 10.45 5.39
CA ILE A 74 -0.05 10.17 6.04
C ILE A 74 1.03 11.08 5.47
N SER A 75 2.00 11.45 6.28
CA SER A 75 3.21 12.12 5.78
C SER A 75 4.28 11.11 5.39
N LEU A 76 5.22 11.52 4.52
CA LEU A 76 6.36 10.69 4.14
C LEU A 76 7.19 10.23 5.35
N HIS A 77 7.33 11.09 6.37
CA HIS A 77 8.04 10.74 7.60
C HIS A 77 7.37 9.59 8.36
N GLU A 78 6.05 9.42 8.24
CA GLU A 78 5.38 8.28 8.87
C GLU A 78 5.68 6.95 8.18
N LEU A 79 6.04 6.96 6.89
CA LEU A 79 6.47 5.76 6.17
C LEU A 79 7.87 5.29 6.60
N GLU A 80 8.66 6.17 7.22
CA GLU A 80 9.96 5.84 7.80
C GLU A 80 9.82 5.04 9.11
N ASP A 81 8.62 5.03 9.72
CA ASP A 81 8.29 4.25 10.93
C ASP A 81 7.05 3.35 10.70
N PRO A 82 7.23 2.19 10.04
CA PRO A 82 6.16 1.22 9.81
C PRO A 82 5.43 0.79 11.09
N ASP A 83 6.14 0.63 12.20
CA ASP A 83 5.58 0.20 13.48
C ASP A 83 4.60 1.23 14.05
N LEU A 84 4.94 2.51 13.92
CA LEU A 84 4.04 3.60 14.29
C LEU A 84 2.77 3.60 13.45
N LEU A 85 2.87 3.40 12.13
CA LEU A 85 1.71 3.30 11.24
C LEU A 85 0.83 2.11 11.61
N MET A 86 1.41 0.94 11.84
CA MET A 86 0.68 -0.27 12.25
C MET A 86 -0.07 -0.06 13.57
N ARG A 87 0.60 0.47 14.60
CA ARG A 87 -0.05 0.78 15.90
C ARG A 87 -1.19 1.79 15.76
N ARG A 88 -1.05 2.78 14.88
CA ARG A 88 -2.10 3.78 14.63
C ARG A 88 -3.28 3.16 13.87
N ALA A 89 -3.02 2.29 12.90
CA ALA A 89 -4.03 1.62 12.11
C ALA A 89 -4.88 0.61 12.90
N GLN A 90 -4.41 0.15 14.07
CA GLN A 90 -5.17 -0.71 15.00
C GLN A 90 -6.31 0.04 15.71
N ARG A 91 -6.27 1.37 15.79
CA ARG A 91 -7.36 2.15 16.41
C ARG A 91 -8.59 2.18 15.50
N PRO A 92 -9.80 2.33 16.06
CA PRO A 92 -11.01 2.53 15.26
C PRO A 92 -10.79 3.70 14.28
N ARG A 93 -11.04 3.45 12.99
CA ARG A 93 -10.96 4.49 11.96
C ARG A 93 -11.98 5.58 12.32
N ARG A 94 -11.49 6.79 12.60
CA ARG A 94 -12.37 7.95 12.61
C ARG A 94 -12.58 8.31 11.15
N LEU A 95 -13.81 8.20 10.66
CA LEU A 95 -14.22 8.78 9.39
C LEU A 95 -13.98 10.29 9.46
N GLY A 96 -12.76 10.71 9.17
CA GLY A 96 -12.47 12.07 8.75
C GLY A 96 -13.01 12.17 7.34
N GLY A 97 -14.30 12.46 7.20
CA GLY A 97 -14.82 12.95 5.93
C GLY A 97 -13.99 14.17 5.57
N LEU A 98 -13.34 14.15 4.41
CA LEU A 98 -12.77 15.28 3.66
C LEU A 98 -11.80 14.72 2.61
N TYR A 99 -12.33 14.16 1.51
CA TYR A 99 -11.64 14.13 0.21
C TYR A 99 -12.65 14.06 -0.97
N ASP A 100 -13.89 14.55 -0.79
CA ASP A 100 -14.87 14.67 -1.88
C ASP A 100 -14.76 15.98 -2.69
N ASP A 101 -13.92 16.95 -2.28
CA ASP A 101 -13.91 18.30 -2.87
C ASP A 101 -12.59 18.71 -3.55
N PHE A 102 -11.94 17.83 -4.34
CA PHE A 102 -10.74 18.26 -5.09
C PHE A 102 -10.68 17.89 -6.57
N TRP A 103 -11.74 17.29 -7.15
CA TRP A 103 -11.79 17.00 -8.60
C TRP A 103 -13.18 17.19 -9.23
N GLN A 104 -13.87 18.31 -8.96
CA GLN A 104 -14.94 18.82 -9.83
C GLN A 104 -14.46 20.02 -10.64
#